data_AF-I0SKN5-F1
#
_entry.id   AF-I0SKN5-F1
#
_cell.length_a   1.000
_cell.length_b   1.000
_cell.length_c   1.000
_cell.angle_alpha   90.00
_cell.angle_beta   90.00
_cell.angle_gamma   90.00
#
_symmetry.space_group_name_H-M   'P 1'
#
loop_
_entity.id
_entity.type
_entity.pdbx_description
1 polymer ?
#
loop_
_entity_poly.entity_id
_entity_poly.type
_entity_poly.pdbx_seq_one_letter_code
_entity_poly.pdbx_strand_id
1 'polypeptide(L)'
;MKMEFKDYFGTSQIEPEQTINFVKTWFHPDDEVLIVLMPTETSKRGIISLTLPARDLAQASIPAIESLSHYEGGLYSLYFGVNPLKADHNVTRDSRGGKKDVRAIYGVWADLDVKPGAFESIDSIYAYLKTLTLEPTIVVHNGGTGGVHAYWKLDTPENPESDLPAQWWAYLVEKAQGRDIDRLADSSRLMRLPGAVYYPKPGGLSGTVRVAANTGTVYTRTQIESLAKTAYENHLQKKSNTRAKRDQVRSDLSSKALEVLGEGFNERLALAILENHIEQMDWDDILIPAGWTYLSTRSDGTRHWARPGSSTKSANTDYEDSQVMSLHSWSTETGLADLKEAGVALTKPVVLLRLKYNDDVTAMINDLKGELA
;
A
#
# COMPACT_ATOMS: atom_id res chain seq x y z
N MET A 1 22.59 8.86 30.65
CA MET A 1 22.00 7.60 31.15
C MET A 1 21.62 6.77 29.92
N LYS A 2 22.27 5.62 29.67
CA LYS A 2 21.82 4.71 28.60
C LYS A 2 20.51 4.09 29.09
N MET A 3 19.39 4.42 28.46
CA MET A 3 18.15 3.67 28.69
C MET A 3 18.40 2.23 28.27
N GLU A 4 18.09 1.27 29.14
CA GLU A 4 18.20 -0.13 28.79
C GLU A 4 17.05 -0.51 27.87
N PHE A 5 17.29 -1.45 26.96
CA PHE A 5 16.32 -1.87 25.95
C PHE A 5 14.98 -2.35 26.55
N LYS A 6 15.02 -2.92 27.77
CA LYS A 6 13.82 -3.34 28.53
C LYS A 6 12.95 -2.17 29.00
N ASP A 7 13.50 -0.96 29.11
CA ASP A 7 12.80 0.22 29.63
C ASP A 7 11.81 0.81 28.62
N TYR A 8 11.92 0.44 27.33
CA TYR A 8 11.07 0.96 26.25
C TYR A 8 9.83 0.10 25.93
N PHE A 9 9.85 -1.21 26.22
CA PHE A 9 8.96 -2.14 25.51
C PHE A 9 8.05 -3.01 26.41
N GLY A 10 8.16 -2.87 27.74
CA GLY A 10 7.58 -3.86 28.65
C GLY A 10 8.12 -5.26 28.36
N THR A 11 7.76 -6.24 29.18
CA THR A 11 8.10 -7.64 28.92
C THR A 11 7.16 -8.22 27.87
N SER A 12 7.27 -7.77 26.61
CA SER A 12 6.59 -8.46 25.51
C SER A 12 7.33 -9.77 25.25
N GLN A 13 6.70 -10.90 25.57
CA GLN A 13 7.26 -12.24 25.38
C GLN A 13 6.88 -12.81 24.02
N ILE A 14 7.79 -13.59 23.42
CA ILE A 14 7.50 -14.38 22.23
C ILE A 14 6.58 -15.53 22.62
N GLU A 15 5.56 -15.77 21.80
CA GLU A 15 4.51 -16.77 22.00
C GLU A 15 4.53 -17.76 20.80
N PRO A 16 5.46 -18.73 20.75
CA PRO A 16 5.66 -19.61 19.59
C PRO A 16 4.40 -20.43 19.24
N GLU A 17 3.54 -20.72 20.21
CA GLU A 17 2.28 -21.41 20.01
C GLU A 17 1.38 -20.68 19.00
N GLN A 18 1.49 -19.35 18.93
CA GLN A 18 0.79 -18.53 17.94
C GLN A 18 1.32 -18.83 16.53
N THR A 19 2.65 -18.88 16.37
CA THR A 19 3.31 -19.29 15.12
C THR A 19 2.85 -20.69 14.72
N ILE A 20 2.92 -21.64 15.65
CA ILE A 20 2.61 -23.06 15.40
C ILE A 20 1.15 -23.20 14.98
N ASN A 21 0.22 -22.56 15.69
CA ASN A 21 -1.21 -22.62 15.40
C ASN A 21 -1.53 -22.03 14.02
N PHE A 22 -0.93 -20.87 13.70
CA PHE A 22 -1.06 -20.26 12.39
C PHE A 22 -0.54 -21.17 11.29
N VAL A 23 0.71 -21.64 11.41
CA VAL A 23 1.40 -22.41 10.37
C VAL A 23 0.69 -23.72 10.07
N LYS A 24 0.25 -24.45 11.10
CA LYS A 24 -0.52 -25.70 10.93
C LYS A 24 -1.86 -25.49 10.24
N THR A 25 -2.48 -24.33 10.45
CA THR A 25 -3.77 -24.01 9.84
C THR A 25 -3.60 -23.53 8.41
N TRP A 26 -2.58 -22.70 8.15
CA TRP A 26 -2.43 -22.00 6.88
C TRP A 26 -1.63 -22.81 5.86
N PHE A 27 -0.50 -23.40 6.22
CA PHE A 27 0.41 -24.07 5.28
C PHE A 27 0.30 -25.60 5.28
N HIS A 28 0.73 -26.24 4.19
CA HIS A 28 1.04 -27.67 4.21
C HIS A 28 2.44 -27.89 4.81
N PRO A 29 2.70 -29.03 5.49
CA PRO A 29 3.98 -29.28 6.17
C PRO A 29 5.23 -29.16 5.28
N ASP A 30 5.11 -29.50 4.01
CA ASP A 30 6.22 -29.52 3.03
C ASP A 30 6.35 -28.21 2.24
N ASP A 31 5.60 -27.19 2.61
CA ASP A 31 5.68 -25.88 1.97
C ASP A 31 6.94 -25.14 2.38
N GLU A 32 7.69 -24.61 1.40
CA GLU A 32 8.75 -23.65 1.66
C GLU A 32 8.13 -22.29 2.04
N VAL A 33 8.37 -21.85 3.27
CA VAL A 33 7.86 -20.59 3.82
C VAL A 33 8.99 -19.57 3.87
N LEU A 34 8.70 -18.37 3.38
CA LEU A 34 9.59 -17.22 3.50
C LEU A 34 9.43 -16.56 4.86
N ILE A 35 10.52 -16.38 5.61
CA ILE A 35 10.61 -15.53 6.80
C ILE A 35 11.53 -14.35 6.49
N VAL A 36 11.07 -13.13 6.82
CA VAL A 36 11.81 -11.89 6.57
C VAL A 36 11.99 -11.12 7.87
N LEU A 37 13.24 -10.87 8.22
CA LEU A 37 13.70 -10.04 9.31
C LEU A 37 13.83 -8.61 8.77
N MET A 38 12.94 -7.73 9.23
CA MET A 38 12.92 -6.33 8.85
C MET A 38 13.65 -5.51 9.92
N PRO A 39 14.72 -4.78 9.56
CA PRO A 39 15.53 -4.06 10.54
C PRO A 39 14.69 -2.99 11.23
N THR A 40 14.86 -2.87 12.54
CA THR A 40 14.40 -1.70 13.30
C THR A 40 15.48 -0.60 13.26
N GLU A 41 15.21 0.58 13.80
CA GLU A 41 16.15 1.72 13.76
C GLU A 41 17.52 1.44 14.42
N THR A 42 17.62 0.39 15.25
CA THR A 42 18.87 0.01 15.91
C THR A 42 19.75 -0.93 15.07
N SER A 43 19.23 -1.48 13.97
CA SER A 43 20.00 -2.40 13.13
C SER A 43 20.81 -1.66 12.07
N LYS A 44 22.09 -2.05 11.93
CA LYS A 44 23.00 -1.54 10.89
C LYS A 44 22.87 -2.30 9.56
N ARG A 45 22.20 -3.45 9.54
CA ARG A 45 22.03 -4.27 8.34
C ARG A 45 20.66 -4.06 7.70
N GLY A 46 20.59 -4.34 6.41
CA GLY A 46 19.35 -4.35 5.64
C GLY A 46 18.42 -5.51 6.04
N ILE A 47 17.46 -5.79 5.17
CA ILE A 47 16.57 -6.94 5.32
C ILE A 47 17.35 -8.26 5.31
N ILE A 48 16.87 -9.27 6.04
CA ILE A 48 17.41 -10.62 6.00
C ILE A 48 16.25 -11.59 5.77
N SER A 49 16.40 -12.48 4.80
CA SER A 49 15.40 -13.46 4.42
C SER A 49 15.94 -14.87 4.62
N LEU A 50 15.05 -15.74 5.08
CA LEU A 50 15.27 -17.15 5.34
C LEU A 50 14.12 -17.94 4.72
N THR A 51 14.42 -19.09 4.15
CA THR A 51 13.42 -20.04 3.67
C THR A 51 13.55 -21.33 4.45
N LEU A 52 12.43 -21.91 4.85
CA LEU A 52 12.38 -23.17 5.56
C LEU A 52 11.04 -23.87 5.35
N PRO A 53 10.99 -25.21 5.43
CA PRO A 53 9.75 -25.95 5.45
C PRO A 53 8.81 -25.49 6.58
N ALA A 54 7.51 -25.42 6.28
CA ALA A 54 6.47 -25.06 7.25
C ALA A 54 6.49 -25.99 8.49
N ARG A 55 6.78 -27.28 8.29
CA ARG A 55 6.93 -28.24 9.41
C ARG A 55 8.05 -27.87 10.37
N ASP A 56 9.15 -27.29 9.88
CA ASP A 56 10.29 -26.90 10.71
C ASP A 56 9.94 -25.63 11.50
N LEU A 57 9.26 -24.68 10.85
CA LEU A 57 8.71 -23.50 11.52
C LEU A 57 7.68 -23.86 12.60
N ALA A 58 6.83 -24.87 12.35
CA ALA A 58 5.86 -25.38 13.32
C ALA A 58 6.48 -26.18 14.48
N GLN A 59 7.79 -26.43 14.44
CA GLN A 59 8.58 -27.08 15.50
C GLN A 59 9.60 -26.13 16.13
N ALA A 60 9.66 -24.88 15.68
CA ALA A 60 10.61 -23.90 16.18
C ALA A 60 10.41 -23.65 17.69
N SER A 61 11.50 -23.68 18.44
CA SER A 61 11.50 -23.40 19.87
C SER A 61 11.45 -21.89 20.15
N ILE A 62 11.07 -21.48 21.37
CA ILE A 62 11.13 -20.07 21.81
C ILE A 62 12.51 -19.46 21.52
N PRO A 63 13.64 -20.08 21.93
CA PRO A 63 14.95 -19.51 21.67
C PRO A 63 15.27 -19.36 20.18
N ALA A 64 14.77 -20.26 19.34
CA ALA A 64 14.97 -20.15 17.90
C ALA A 64 14.27 -18.91 17.33
N ILE A 65 12.99 -18.68 17.66
CA ILE A 65 12.25 -17.49 17.20
C ILE A 65 12.82 -16.21 17.83
N GLU A 66 13.20 -16.23 19.11
CA GLU A 66 13.85 -15.10 19.79
C GLU A 66 15.19 -14.73 19.15
N SER A 67 15.98 -15.72 18.74
CA SER A 67 17.26 -15.50 18.08
C SER A 67 17.11 -14.83 16.71
N LEU A 68 16.00 -15.06 16.00
CA LEU A 68 15.70 -14.37 14.73
C LEU A 68 15.42 -12.88 14.97
N SER A 69 14.73 -12.54 16.06
CA SER A 69 14.48 -11.14 16.43
C SER A 69 15.76 -10.41 16.88
N HIS A 70 16.78 -11.15 17.33
CA HIS A 70 18.08 -10.63 17.83
C HIS A 70 19.26 -11.17 17.02
N TYR A 71 19.27 -10.90 15.71
CA TYR A 71 20.28 -11.45 14.82
C TYR A 71 21.53 -10.54 14.73
N GLU A 72 22.72 -11.10 14.98
CA GLU A 72 24.03 -10.42 14.91
C GLU A 72 24.09 -9.07 15.67
N GLY A 73 23.41 -8.99 16.82
CA GLY A 73 23.38 -7.78 17.65
C GLY A 73 22.44 -6.68 17.14
N GLY A 74 21.70 -6.91 16.06
CA GLY A 74 20.59 -6.07 15.60
C GLY A 74 19.23 -6.59 16.10
N LEU A 75 18.25 -5.68 16.16
CA LEU A 75 16.87 -6.01 16.47
C LEU A 75 16.01 -5.96 15.21
N TYR A 76 15.19 -7.00 15.00
CA TYR A 76 14.36 -7.16 13.80
C TYR A 76 12.91 -7.45 14.14
N SER A 77 12.00 -6.88 13.35
CA SER A 77 10.61 -7.32 13.29
C SER A 77 10.50 -8.52 12.34
N LEU A 78 9.76 -9.55 12.74
CA LEU A 78 9.62 -10.77 11.94
C LEU A 78 8.36 -10.74 11.09
N TYR A 79 8.52 -11.06 9.82
CA TYR A 79 7.46 -11.19 8.83
C TYR A 79 7.53 -12.56 8.15
N PHE A 80 6.44 -12.97 7.53
CA PHE A 80 6.38 -14.16 6.70
C PHE A 80 5.69 -13.88 5.37
N GLY A 81 6.07 -14.62 4.32
CA GLY A 81 5.33 -14.64 3.06
C GLY A 81 4.02 -15.39 3.24
N VAL A 82 2.90 -14.76 2.89
CA VAL A 82 1.56 -15.35 3.11
C VAL A 82 1.27 -16.59 2.25
N ASN A 83 2.12 -16.88 1.28
CA ASN A 83 1.97 -17.99 0.34
C ASN A 83 3.27 -18.78 0.24
N PRO A 84 3.19 -20.10 -0.08
CA PRO A 84 4.37 -20.94 -0.23
C PRO A 84 5.24 -20.50 -1.41
N LEU A 85 6.54 -20.72 -1.30
CA LEU A 85 7.51 -20.50 -2.38
C LEU A 85 7.57 -21.70 -3.33
N LYS A 86 7.99 -21.44 -4.57
CA LYS A 86 8.34 -22.49 -5.53
C LYS A 86 9.60 -23.22 -5.08
N ALA A 87 9.74 -24.48 -5.46
CA ALA A 87 10.97 -25.24 -5.16
C ALA A 87 12.23 -24.62 -5.79
N ASP A 88 12.10 -23.90 -6.91
CA ASP A 88 13.16 -23.23 -7.65
C ASP A 88 13.17 -21.70 -7.44
N HIS A 89 12.63 -21.22 -6.31
CA HIS A 89 12.59 -19.79 -6.01
C HIS A 89 13.97 -19.14 -6.04
N ASN A 90 14.04 -17.84 -6.36
CA ASN A 90 15.29 -17.07 -6.38
C ASN A 90 15.43 -16.12 -5.19
N VAL A 91 14.73 -16.41 -4.09
CA VAL A 91 14.84 -15.61 -2.85
C VAL A 91 16.26 -15.75 -2.30
N THR A 92 16.97 -14.62 -2.27
CA THR A 92 18.28 -14.50 -1.63
C THR A 92 18.13 -13.93 -0.23
N ARG A 93 19.23 -13.99 0.55
CA ARG A 93 19.30 -13.42 1.90
C ARG A 93 18.83 -11.97 1.96
N ASP A 94 19.14 -11.16 0.96
CA ASP A 94 18.87 -9.71 0.99
C ASP A 94 17.63 -9.33 0.15
N SER A 95 16.74 -10.29 -0.14
CA SER A 95 15.55 -10.10 -0.98
C SER A 95 14.28 -10.49 -0.24
N ARG A 96 13.20 -9.73 -0.43
CA ARG A 96 11.87 -10.06 0.12
C ARG A 96 11.12 -11.12 -0.70
N GLY A 97 11.75 -11.65 -1.75
CA GLY A 97 11.05 -12.38 -2.81
C GLY A 97 10.09 -11.47 -3.58
N GLY A 98 9.49 -12.03 -4.62
CA GLY A 98 8.40 -11.38 -5.34
C GLY A 98 7.43 -12.39 -5.92
N LYS A 99 6.41 -11.90 -6.63
CA LYS A 99 5.36 -12.72 -7.25
C LYS A 99 5.91 -13.95 -8.01
N LYS A 100 7.04 -13.78 -8.71
CA LYS A 100 7.69 -14.86 -9.47
C LYS A 100 8.13 -16.06 -8.63
N ASP A 101 8.38 -15.84 -7.33
CA ASP A 101 8.85 -16.84 -6.38
C ASP A 101 7.68 -17.58 -5.69
N VAL A 102 6.46 -17.06 -5.78
CA VAL A 102 5.26 -17.63 -5.16
C VAL A 102 4.77 -18.85 -5.95
N ARG A 103 4.50 -19.96 -5.26
CA ARG A 103 4.04 -21.21 -5.87
C ARG A 103 2.55 -21.23 -6.13
N ALA A 104 1.75 -20.82 -5.15
CA ALA A 104 0.29 -20.85 -5.21
C ALA A 104 -0.29 -19.83 -4.22
N ILE A 105 -1.53 -19.41 -4.43
CA ILE A 105 -2.28 -18.55 -3.51
C ILE A 105 -3.16 -19.44 -2.63
N TYR A 106 -2.92 -19.44 -1.33
CA TYR A 106 -3.64 -20.29 -0.37
C TYR A 106 -4.92 -19.66 0.16
N GLY A 107 -5.13 -18.39 -0.11
CA GLY A 107 -6.22 -17.64 0.45
C GLY A 107 -6.21 -16.19 -0.01
N VAL A 108 -7.13 -15.43 0.55
CA VAL A 108 -7.16 -13.96 0.45
C VAL A 108 -7.01 -13.38 1.85
N TRP A 109 -6.56 -12.14 1.95
CA TRP A 109 -6.24 -11.53 3.24
C TRP A 109 -6.54 -10.03 3.25
N ALA A 110 -6.54 -9.47 4.45
CA ALA A 110 -6.69 -8.04 4.74
C ALA A 110 -5.69 -7.61 5.81
N ASP A 111 -5.28 -6.34 5.74
CA ASP A 111 -4.44 -5.62 6.70
C ASP A 111 -5.22 -4.36 7.06
N LEU A 112 -5.74 -4.34 8.28
CA LEU A 112 -6.71 -3.36 8.75
C LEU A 112 -6.05 -2.52 9.83
N ASP A 113 -5.72 -1.27 9.50
CA ASP A 113 -4.99 -0.37 10.39
C ASP A 113 -5.90 0.50 11.26
N VAL A 114 -5.39 0.85 12.43
CA VAL A 114 -5.95 1.93 13.27
C VAL A 114 -5.20 3.23 12.97
N LYS A 115 -5.78 4.08 12.13
CA LYS A 115 -5.21 5.38 11.72
C LYS A 115 -6.31 6.33 11.23
N PRO A 116 -6.10 7.66 11.22
CA PRO A 116 -7.07 8.61 10.65
C PRO A 116 -7.45 8.23 9.21
N GLY A 117 -8.74 8.21 8.90
CA GLY A 117 -9.27 7.78 7.59
C GLY A 117 -9.53 6.27 7.47
N ALA A 118 -8.93 5.45 8.34
CA ALA A 118 -9.16 4.01 8.40
C ALA A 118 -10.10 3.66 9.59
N PHE A 119 -9.74 2.67 10.41
CA PHE A 119 -10.51 2.30 11.60
C PHE A 119 -10.09 3.12 12.82
N GLU A 120 -11.05 3.44 13.69
CA GLU A 120 -10.82 4.23 14.91
C GLU A 120 -10.21 3.40 16.05
N SER A 121 -10.43 2.09 16.05
CA SER A 121 -9.98 1.18 17.10
C SER A 121 -9.92 -0.27 16.61
N ILE A 122 -9.21 -1.12 17.35
CA ILE A 122 -9.19 -2.57 17.14
C ILE A 122 -10.59 -3.18 17.26
N ASP A 123 -11.39 -2.72 18.22
CA ASP A 123 -12.77 -3.18 18.40
C ASP A 123 -13.64 -2.84 17.18
N SER A 124 -13.45 -1.66 16.59
CA SER A 124 -14.16 -1.28 15.35
C SER A 124 -13.76 -2.16 14.16
N ILE A 125 -12.52 -2.66 14.12
CA ILE A 125 -12.08 -3.64 13.13
C ILE A 125 -12.78 -4.99 13.36
N TYR A 126 -12.82 -5.49 14.60
CA TYR A 126 -13.52 -6.74 14.89
C TYR A 126 -15.02 -6.64 14.63
N ALA A 127 -15.64 -5.50 14.94
CA ALA A 127 -17.04 -5.24 14.60
C ALA A 127 -17.25 -5.29 13.08
N TYR A 128 -16.36 -4.68 12.30
CA TYR A 128 -16.39 -4.77 10.84
C TYR A 128 -16.20 -6.19 10.31
N LEU A 129 -15.23 -6.95 10.82
CA LEU A 129 -15.03 -8.33 10.38
C LEU A 129 -16.27 -9.21 10.64
N LYS A 130 -17.04 -8.93 11.69
CA LYS A 130 -18.31 -9.61 11.99
C LYS A 130 -19.46 -9.24 11.06
N THR A 131 -19.36 -8.14 10.29
CA THR A 131 -20.39 -7.77 9.29
C THR A 131 -20.16 -8.43 7.94
N LEU A 132 -18.97 -9.01 7.72
CA LEU A 132 -18.64 -9.70 6.47
C LEU A 132 -19.41 -11.01 6.38
N THR A 133 -19.79 -11.37 5.14
CA THR A 133 -20.56 -12.60 4.89
C THR A 133 -19.74 -13.87 5.16
N LEU A 134 -18.44 -13.84 4.89
CA LEU A 134 -17.52 -14.92 5.25
C LEU A 134 -16.69 -14.48 6.45
N GLU A 135 -16.73 -15.28 7.52
CA GLU A 135 -15.83 -15.08 8.65
C GLU A 135 -14.38 -15.37 8.26
N PRO A 136 -13.39 -14.64 8.79
CA PRO A 136 -12.00 -15.01 8.57
C PRO A 136 -11.68 -16.40 9.11
N THR A 137 -10.90 -17.19 8.37
CA THR A 137 -10.27 -18.44 8.86
C THR A 137 -9.36 -18.16 10.05
N ILE A 138 -8.54 -17.12 9.93
CA ILE A 138 -7.61 -16.69 10.98
C ILE A 138 -7.69 -15.17 11.12
N VAL A 139 -7.70 -14.70 12.36
CA VAL A 139 -7.59 -13.27 12.70
C VAL A 139 -6.34 -13.09 13.57
N VAL A 140 -5.46 -12.18 13.19
CA VAL A 140 -4.21 -11.90 13.88
C VAL A 140 -4.20 -10.45 14.37
N HIS A 141 -4.09 -10.26 15.67
CA HIS A 141 -3.87 -8.95 16.29
C HIS A 141 -2.39 -8.57 16.17
N ASN A 142 -2.12 -7.41 15.58
CA ASN A 142 -0.81 -7.00 15.12
C ASN A 142 -0.03 -6.17 16.16
N GLY A 143 0.02 -6.64 17.41
CA GLY A 143 0.66 -5.92 18.53
C GLY A 143 -0.13 -4.71 19.03
N GLY A 144 0.50 -3.83 19.82
CA GLY A 144 -0.19 -2.80 20.61
C GLY A 144 -1.01 -1.76 19.83
N THR A 145 -0.57 -1.38 18.63
CA THR A 145 -1.26 -0.38 17.79
C THR A 145 -1.30 -0.74 16.31
N GLY A 146 -0.83 -1.93 15.92
CA GLY A 146 -0.55 -2.27 14.53
C GLY A 146 -1.74 -2.76 13.72
N GLY A 147 -2.96 -2.68 14.25
CA GLY A 147 -4.17 -3.14 13.54
C GLY A 147 -4.42 -4.64 13.63
N VAL A 148 -5.14 -5.18 12.65
CA VAL A 148 -5.55 -6.59 12.56
C VAL A 148 -5.31 -7.12 11.15
N HIS A 149 -4.71 -8.31 11.05
CA HIS A 149 -4.73 -9.08 9.82
C HIS A 149 -5.88 -10.09 9.85
N ALA A 150 -6.56 -10.25 8.72
CA ALA A 150 -7.60 -11.27 8.56
C ALA A 150 -7.30 -12.12 7.32
N TYR A 151 -7.51 -13.42 7.43
CA TYR A 151 -7.17 -14.40 6.41
C TYR A 151 -8.36 -15.31 6.11
N TRP A 152 -8.65 -15.55 4.84
CA TRP A 152 -9.66 -16.50 4.37
C TRP A 152 -8.97 -17.56 3.52
N LYS A 153 -8.84 -18.78 4.07
CA LYS A 153 -8.14 -19.89 3.45
C LYS A 153 -9.01 -20.53 2.37
N LEU A 154 -8.41 -20.87 1.24
CA LEU A 154 -9.04 -21.62 0.17
C LEU A 154 -8.95 -23.12 0.45
N ASP A 155 -9.98 -23.85 0.04
CA ASP A 155 -9.97 -25.31 0.05
C ASP A 155 -9.00 -25.88 -1.00
N THR A 156 -8.86 -25.20 -2.12
CA THR A 156 -7.94 -25.50 -3.23
C THR A 156 -7.05 -24.29 -3.51
N PRO A 157 -5.71 -24.43 -3.45
CA PRO A 157 -4.80 -23.36 -3.82
C PRO A 157 -4.98 -22.87 -5.25
N GLU A 158 -4.82 -21.57 -5.45
CA GLU A 158 -4.98 -20.90 -6.75
C GLU A 158 -3.64 -20.57 -7.41
N ASN A 159 -3.67 -20.28 -8.71
CA ASN A 159 -2.48 -19.82 -9.43
C ASN A 159 -1.99 -18.46 -8.88
N PRO A 160 -0.67 -18.20 -8.77
CA PRO A 160 -0.14 -16.88 -8.37
C PRO A 160 -0.60 -15.68 -9.21
N GLU A 161 -1.02 -15.92 -10.46
CA GLU A 161 -1.57 -14.93 -11.37
C GLU A 161 -3.09 -14.72 -11.21
N SER A 162 -3.74 -15.43 -10.29
CA SER A 162 -5.17 -15.27 -10.01
C SER A 162 -5.50 -13.84 -9.62
N ASP A 163 -6.64 -13.36 -10.11
CA ASP A 163 -7.22 -12.06 -9.78
C ASP A 163 -7.99 -12.06 -8.44
N LEU A 164 -8.18 -13.24 -7.84
CA LEU A 164 -8.99 -13.43 -6.63
C LEU A 164 -8.60 -12.49 -5.47
N PRO A 165 -7.31 -12.23 -5.14
CA PRO A 165 -6.96 -11.23 -4.13
C PRO A 165 -7.44 -9.81 -4.47
N ALA A 166 -7.41 -9.43 -5.75
CA ALA A 166 -7.91 -8.13 -6.19
C ALA A 166 -9.44 -8.05 -6.13
N GLN A 167 -10.14 -9.14 -6.47
CA GLN A 167 -11.59 -9.24 -6.31
C GLN A 167 -11.97 -9.09 -4.84
N TRP A 168 -11.33 -9.86 -3.96
CA TRP A 168 -11.61 -9.83 -2.52
C TRP A 168 -11.33 -8.47 -1.91
N TRP A 169 -10.21 -7.82 -2.28
CA TRP A 169 -9.94 -6.47 -1.84
C TRP A 169 -11.03 -5.47 -2.27
N ALA A 170 -11.54 -5.56 -3.51
CA ALA A 170 -12.63 -4.71 -3.97
C ALA A 170 -13.91 -4.90 -3.12
N TYR A 171 -14.23 -6.16 -2.78
CA TYR A 171 -15.33 -6.47 -1.84
C TYR A 171 -15.11 -5.83 -0.48
N LEU A 172 -13.93 -5.99 0.11
CA LEU A 172 -13.61 -5.41 1.42
C LEU A 172 -13.72 -3.88 1.40
N VAL A 173 -13.21 -3.21 0.37
CA VAL A 173 -13.31 -1.74 0.23
C VAL A 173 -14.77 -1.29 0.13
N GLU A 174 -15.60 -2.00 -0.64
CA GLU A 174 -17.04 -1.70 -0.71
C GLU A 174 -17.69 -1.83 0.68
N LYS A 175 -17.37 -2.89 1.43
CA LYS A 175 -17.90 -3.11 2.79
C LYS A 175 -17.30 -2.19 3.84
N ALA A 176 -16.13 -1.59 3.58
CA ALA A 176 -15.48 -0.65 4.47
C ALA A 176 -16.26 0.66 4.64
N GLN A 177 -17.22 0.95 3.74
CA GLN A 177 -18.09 2.14 3.77
C GLN A 177 -17.28 3.45 3.82
N GLY A 178 -16.24 3.54 2.98
CA GLY A 178 -15.40 4.74 2.88
C GLY A 178 -14.21 4.78 3.86
N ARG A 179 -14.04 3.76 4.71
CA ARG A 179 -12.80 3.58 5.49
C ARG A 179 -11.68 3.09 4.58
N ASP A 180 -10.51 3.69 4.74
CA ASP A 180 -9.31 3.29 4.03
C ASP A 180 -8.84 1.90 4.49
N ILE A 181 -8.64 0.99 3.54
CA ILE A 181 -8.04 -0.33 3.74
C ILE A 181 -6.83 -0.44 2.82
N ASP A 182 -5.71 -0.92 3.37
CA ASP A 182 -4.48 -1.10 2.61
C ASP A 182 -4.72 -2.05 1.41
N ARG A 183 -4.15 -1.72 0.27
CA ARG A 183 -4.33 -2.50 -0.96
C ARG A 183 -3.41 -3.70 -0.98
N LEU A 184 -3.99 -4.90 -0.87
CA LEU A 184 -3.27 -6.17 -0.71
C LEU A 184 -3.62 -7.21 -1.77
N ALA A 185 -3.51 -6.83 -3.03
CA ALA A 185 -3.73 -7.75 -4.14
C ALA A 185 -2.46 -8.51 -4.57
N ASP A 186 -1.31 -8.25 -3.94
CA ASP A 186 -0.02 -8.86 -4.32
C ASP A 186 0.19 -10.22 -3.67
N SER A 187 0.35 -11.28 -4.47
CA SER A 187 0.54 -12.65 -3.97
C SER A 187 1.83 -12.87 -3.18
N SER A 188 2.83 -11.99 -3.35
CA SER A 188 4.09 -12.02 -2.58
C SER A 188 4.03 -11.23 -1.26
N ARG A 189 2.84 -10.91 -0.76
CA ARG A 189 2.68 -10.09 0.43
C ARG A 189 3.41 -10.71 1.64
N LEU A 190 4.10 -9.85 2.37
CA LEU A 190 4.64 -10.15 3.69
C LEU A 190 3.68 -9.64 4.77
N MET A 191 3.45 -10.45 5.79
CA MET A 191 2.65 -10.10 6.98
C MET A 191 3.45 -10.39 8.24
N ARG A 192 3.13 -9.71 9.35
CA ARG A 192 3.85 -9.96 10.62
C ARG A 192 3.64 -11.39 11.09
N LEU A 193 4.72 -12.03 11.52
CA LEU A 193 4.71 -13.40 12.01
C LEU A 193 3.94 -13.47 13.35
N PRO A 194 2.82 -14.22 13.46
CA PRO A 194 2.18 -14.47 14.74
C PRO A 194 3.17 -15.09 15.72
N GLY A 195 3.12 -14.69 16.99
CA GLY A 195 4.04 -15.09 18.05
C GLY A 195 5.27 -14.21 18.19
N ALA A 196 5.64 -13.45 17.15
CA ALA A 196 6.75 -12.50 17.20
C ALA A 196 6.37 -11.19 17.91
N VAL A 197 7.38 -10.39 18.26
CA VAL A 197 7.19 -9.06 18.83
C VAL A 197 7.05 -8.03 17.71
N TYR A 198 6.04 -7.19 17.81
CA TYR A 198 5.92 -5.96 17.02
C TYR A 198 6.80 -4.88 17.64
N TYR A 199 7.79 -4.41 16.88
CA TYR A 199 8.63 -3.28 17.24
C TYR A 199 8.19 -2.04 16.44
N PRO A 200 7.39 -1.13 17.02
CA PRO A 200 6.98 0.08 16.34
C PRO A 200 8.15 1.05 16.14
N LYS A 201 7.90 2.09 15.34
CA LYS A 201 8.75 3.29 15.33
C LYS A 201 8.83 3.91 16.74
N PRO A 202 9.88 4.69 17.04
CA PRO A 202 10.05 5.33 18.34
C PRO A 202 8.77 6.02 18.82
N GLY A 203 8.40 5.75 20.08
CA GLY A 203 7.19 6.29 20.70
C GLY A 203 5.92 5.44 20.50
N GLY A 204 5.96 4.37 19.70
CA GLY A 204 4.85 3.43 19.60
C GLY A 204 4.87 2.36 20.70
N LEU A 205 3.70 1.78 20.96
CA LEU A 205 3.57 0.64 21.89
C LEU A 205 3.92 -0.67 21.17
N SER A 206 4.95 -1.36 21.67
CA SER A 206 5.22 -2.73 21.26
C SER A 206 4.17 -3.68 21.80
N GLY A 207 4.06 -4.85 21.18
CA GLY A 207 3.28 -5.95 21.71
C GLY A 207 3.51 -7.21 20.91
N THR A 208 3.10 -8.34 21.45
CA THR A 208 3.16 -9.62 20.74
C THR A 208 2.10 -9.64 19.64
N VAL A 209 2.48 -10.11 18.45
CA VAL A 209 1.55 -10.41 17.36
C VAL A 209 0.83 -11.70 17.72
N ARG A 210 -0.49 -11.70 17.85
CA ARG A 210 -1.25 -12.83 18.43
C ARG A 210 -2.35 -13.32 17.50
N VAL A 211 -2.60 -14.62 17.46
CA VAL A 211 -3.80 -15.16 16.81
C VAL A 211 -4.99 -14.89 17.73
N ALA A 212 -5.87 -13.99 17.32
CA ALA A 212 -7.07 -13.61 18.06
C ALA A 212 -8.23 -14.60 17.84
N ALA A 213 -8.31 -15.17 16.63
CA ALA A 213 -9.27 -16.21 16.29
C ALA A 213 -8.68 -17.15 15.24
N ASN A 214 -9.03 -18.43 15.32
CA ASN A 214 -8.70 -19.44 14.33
C ASN A 214 -9.85 -20.43 14.24
N THR A 215 -10.67 -20.32 13.19
CA THR A 215 -11.84 -21.19 12.98
C THR A 215 -11.47 -22.44 12.17
N GLY A 216 -10.35 -22.41 11.44
CA GLY A 216 -9.98 -23.46 10.49
C GLY A 216 -10.91 -23.56 9.27
N THR A 217 -11.90 -22.68 9.14
CA THR A 217 -12.86 -22.66 8.03
C THR A 217 -12.12 -22.46 6.70
N VAL A 218 -12.47 -23.25 5.69
CA VAL A 218 -11.94 -23.12 4.32
C VAL A 218 -13.06 -22.76 3.36
N TYR A 219 -12.71 -22.05 2.30
CA TYR A 219 -13.66 -21.51 1.32
C TYR A 219 -13.31 -21.97 -0.09
N THR A 220 -14.34 -22.25 -0.89
CA THR A 220 -14.17 -22.46 -2.32
C THR A 220 -13.87 -21.12 -3.02
N ARG A 221 -13.14 -21.16 -4.14
CA ARG A 221 -13.00 -19.99 -5.05
C ARG A 221 -14.36 -19.37 -5.37
N THR A 222 -15.35 -20.20 -5.71
CA THR A 222 -16.70 -19.76 -6.09
C THR A 222 -17.42 -19.01 -4.99
N GLN A 223 -17.28 -19.40 -3.71
CA GLN A 223 -17.87 -18.65 -2.59
C GLN A 223 -17.29 -17.23 -2.52
N ILE A 224 -15.96 -17.11 -2.59
CA ILE A 224 -15.27 -15.81 -2.55
C ILE A 224 -15.66 -14.94 -3.76
N GLU A 225 -15.59 -15.51 -4.97
CA GLU A 225 -15.94 -14.80 -6.21
C GLU A 225 -17.40 -14.34 -6.22
N SER A 226 -18.34 -15.17 -5.75
CA SER A 226 -19.76 -14.83 -5.77
C SER A 226 -20.09 -13.57 -4.96
N LEU A 227 -19.33 -13.31 -3.89
CA LEU A 227 -19.47 -12.13 -3.06
C LEU A 227 -18.72 -10.93 -3.63
N ALA A 228 -17.57 -11.18 -4.29
CA ALA A 228 -16.68 -10.14 -4.75
C ALA A 228 -16.95 -9.64 -6.17
N LYS A 229 -17.63 -10.44 -7.00
CA LYS A 229 -17.80 -10.18 -8.43
C LYS A 229 -18.35 -8.79 -8.72
N THR A 230 -19.48 -8.41 -8.12
CA THR A 230 -20.11 -7.10 -8.36
C THR A 230 -19.19 -5.94 -7.94
N ALA A 231 -18.57 -6.03 -6.76
CA ALA A 231 -17.65 -5.02 -6.26
C ALA A 231 -16.42 -4.88 -7.18
N TYR A 232 -15.92 -6.01 -7.69
CA TYR A 232 -14.79 -6.04 -8.60
C TYR A 232 -15.11 -5.48 -9.99
N GLU A 233 -16.26 -5.83 -10.57
CA GLU A 233 -16.74 -5.27 -11.84
C GLU A 233 -16.91 -3.74 -11.73
N ASN A 234 -17.51 -3.26 -10.63
CA ASN A 234 -17.61 -1.82 -10.33
C ASN A 234 -16.23 -1.17 -10.22
N HIS A 235 -15.28 -1.83 -9.56
CA HIS A 235 -13.90 -1.34 -9.46
C HIS A 235 -13.21 -1.26 -10.83
N LEU A 236 -13.35 -2.28 -11.67
CA LEU A 236 -12.80 -2.29 -13.03
C LEU A 236 -13.45 -1.22 -13.91
N GLN A 237 -14.76 -1.02 -13.81
CA GLN A 237 -15.46 0.02 -14.55
C GLN A 237 -14.97 1.42 -14.14
N LYS A 238 -14.86 1.69 -12.83
CA LYS A 238 -14.28 2.95 -12.33
C LYS A 238 -12.87 3.17 -12.88
N LYS A 239 -12.01 2.16 -12.79
CA LYS A 239 -10.62 2.23 -13.31
C LYS A 239 -10.59 2.46 -14.83
N SER A 240 -11.48 1.82 -15.58
CA SER A 240 -11.62 2.00 -17.03
C SER A 240 -12.05 3.42 -17.37
N ASN A 241 -13.09 3.95 -16.69
CA ASN A 241 -13.57 5.32 -16.86
C ASN A 241 -12.48 6.34 -16.56
N THR A 242 -11.71 6.13 -15.50
CA THR A 242 -10.55 6.97 -15.17
C THR A 242 -9.51 6.97 -16.26
N ARG A 243 -9.16 5.79 -16.76
CA ARG A 243 -8.18 5.65 -17.82
C ARG A 243 -8.68 6.37 -19.09
N ALA A 244 -9.95 6.17 -19.45
CA ALA A 244 -10.57 6.85 -20.58
C ALA A 244 -10.57 8.38 -20.40
N LYS A 245 -10.93 8.89 -19.23
CA LYS A 245 -10.88 10.33 -18.91
C LYS A 245 -9.46 10.88 -19.04
N ARG A 246 -8.46 10.17 -18.52
CA ARG A 246 -7.04 10.55 -18.63
C ARG A 246 -6.57 10.56 -20.08
N ASP A 247 -6.89 9.51 -20.83
CA ASP A 247 -6.47 9.36 -22.23
C ASP A 247 -7.18 10.43 -23.11
N GLN A 248 -8.43 10.80 -22.80
CA GLN A 248 -9.16 11.92 -23.40
C GLN A 248 -8.48 13.26 -23.12
N VAL A 249 -8.20 13.58 -21.85
CA VAL A 249 -7.49 14.83 -21.46
C VAL A 249 -6.16 14.95 -22.20
N ARG A 250 -5.41 13.85 -22.30
CA ARG A 250 -4.15 13.81 -23.05
C ARG A 250 -4.35 14.08 -24.54
N SER A 251 -5.35 13.46 -25.16
CA SER A 251 -5.69 13.66 -26.57
C SER A 251 -6.10 15.11 -26.87
N ASP A 252 -6.88 15.72 -25.97
CA ASP A 252 -7.34 17.10 -26.10
C ASP A 252 -6.17 18.09 -25.98
N LEU A 253 -5.27 17.85 -25.02
CA LEU A 253 -3.99 18.57 -24.87
C LEU A 253 -3.17 18.51 -26.17
N SER A 254 -2.97 17.30 -26.68
CA SER A 254 -2.25 17.03 -27.93
C SER A 254 -2.82 17.78 -29.13
N SER A 255 -4.13 17.67 -29.34
CA SER A 255 -4.81 18.19 -30.52
C SER A 255 -4.76 19.72 -30.54
N LYS A 256 -5.01 20.34 -29.39
CA LYS A 256 -4.94 21.80 -29.26
C LYS A 256 -3.49 22.32 -29.32
N ALA A 257 -2.51 21.54 -28.85
CA ALA A 257 -1.11 21.92 -28.95
C ALA A 257 -0.66 22.02 -30.41
N LEU A 258 -1.09 21.07 -31.24
CA LEU A 258 -0.86 21.09 -32.68
C LEU A 258 -1.50 22.31 -33.35
N GLU A 259 -2.76 22.61 -33.02
CA GLU A 259 -3.46 23.77 -33.58
C GLU A 259 -2.71 25.08 -33.31
N VAL A 260 -2.14 25.23 -32.11
CA VAL A 260 -1.49 26.46 -31.69
C VAL A 260 -0.05 26.59 -32.20
N LEU A 261 0.71 25.48 -32.26
CA LEU A 261 2.11 25.48 -32.70
C LEU A 261 2.26 25.55 -34.23
N GLY A 262 1.20 25.24 -34.98
CA GLY A 262 1.12 25.42 -36.42
C GLY A 262 1.76 24.30 -37.24
N GLU A 263 1.79 24.50 -38.55
CA GLU A 263 2.28 23.50 -39.52
C GLU A 263 3.78 23.22 -39.32
N GLY A 264 4.14 21.94 -39.18
CA GLY A 264 5.54 21.47 -39.03
C GLY A 264 5.82 20.69 -37.75
N PHE A 265 4.95 20.76 -36.76
CA PHE A 265 5.01 19.92 -35.56
C PHE A 265 4.15 18.66 -35.74
N ASN A 266 4.64 17.52 -35.27
CA ASN A 266 3.80 16.35 -35.04
C ASN A 266 3.31 16.35 -33.58
N GLU A 267 2.23 15.62 -33.34
CA GLU A 267 1.53 15.56 -32.06
C GLU A 267 2.47 15.29 -30.89
N ARG A 268 3.39 14.35 -31.09
CA ARG A 268 4.35 13.92 -30.07
C ARG A 268 5.37 15.00 -29.73
N LEU A 269 5.84 15.76 -30.73
CA LEU A 269 6.80 16.85 -30.52
C LEU A 269 6.13 18.06 -29.84
N ALA A 270 4.91 18.39 -30.24
CA ALA A 270 4.11 19.44 -29.61
C ALA A 270 3.88 19.15 -28.12
N LEU A 271 3.45 17.93 -27.81
CA LEU A 271 3.25 17.49 -26.43
C LEU A 271 4.55 17.49 -25.63
N ALA A 272 5.66 17.00 -26.22
CA ALA A 272 6.95 16.95 -25.53
C ALA A 272 7.52 18.34 -25.20
N ILE A 273 7.33 19.33 -26.07
CA ILE A 273 7.76 20.71 -25.79
C ILE A 273 6.96 21.30 -24.62
N LEU A 274 5.64 21.10 -24.62
CA LEU A 274 4.77 21.55 -23.53
C LEU A 274 5.06 20.82 -22.22
N GLU A 275 5.17 19.48 -22.25
CA GLU A 275 5.51 18.66 -21.09
C GLU A 275 6.87 19.08 -20.53
N ASN A 276 7.90 19.24 -21.37
CA ASN A 276 9.22 19.66 -20.92
C ASN A 276 9.19 21.07 -20.30
N HIS A 277 8.50 22.04 -20.90
CA HIS A 277 8.37 23.38 -20.33
C HIS A 277 7.69 23.35 -18.97
N ILE A 278 6.55 22.66 -18.87
CA ILE A 278 5.79 22.54 -17.62
C ILE A 278 6.56 21.74 -16.56
N GLU A 279 7.32 20.72 -16.95
CA GLU A 279 8.17 19.93 -16.04
C GLU A 279 9.27 20.78 -15.39
N GLN A 280 9.75 21.83 -16.07
CA GLN A 280 10.71 22.79 -15.52
C GLN A 280 10.07 23.84 -14.58
N MET A 281 8.74 24.00 -14.57
CA MET A 281 8.08 24.94 -13.65
C MET A 281 8.23 24.49 -12.20
N ASP A 282 8.37 25.43 -11.26
CA ASP A 282 8.33 25.08 -9.85
C ASP A 282 6.87 24.81 -9.42
N TRP A 283 6.66 23.94 -8.43
CA TRP A 283 5.32 23.75 -7.85
C TRP A 283 4.77 25.03 -7.21
N ASP A 284 5.63 25.96 -6.79
CA ASP A 284 5.27 27.30 -6.33
C ASP A 284 4.47 28.07 -7.38
N ASP A 285 4.94 28.04 -8.63
CA ASP A 285 4.33 28.74 -9.76
C ASP A 285 2.95 28.18 -10.12
N ILE A 286 2.68 26.93 -9.72
CA ILE A 286 1.41 26.24 -9.98
C ILE A 286 0.45 26.38 -8.79
N LEU A 287 0.93 26.12 -7.57
CA LEU A 287 0.09 25.92 -6.39
C LEU A 287 -0.21 27.23 -5.65
N ILE A 288 0.77 28.14 -5.50
CA ILE A 288 0.58 29.39 -4.75
C ILE A 288 -0.49 30.29 -5.40
N PRO A 289 -0.50 30.50 -6.74
CA PRO A 289 -1.57 31.27 -7.38
C PRO A 289 -2.96 30.68 -7.17
N ALA A 290 -3.04 29.36 -7.00
CA ALA A 290 -4.28 28.64 -6.71
C ALA A 290 -4.67 28.65 -5.22
N GLY A 291 -3.97 29.43 -4.38
CA GLY A 291 -4.26 29.61 -2.95
C GLY A 291 -3.72 28.50 -2.05
N TRP A 292 -2.88 27.60 -2.56
CA TRP A 292 -2.19 26.64 -1.72
C TRP A 292 -1.07 27.31 -0.93
N THR A 293 -0.81 26.80 0.27
CA THR A 293 0.23 27.32 1.17
C THR A 293 1.33 26.30 1.33
N TYR A 294 2.57 26.66 1.00
CA TYR A 294 3.75 25.85 1.30
C TYR A 294 3.97 25.79 2.82
N LEU A 295 4.18 24.58 3.35
CA LEU A 295 4.34 24.34 4.78
C LEU A 295 5.80 24.09 5.17
N SER A 296 6.46 23.17 4.48
CA SER A 296 7.81 22.69 4.83
C SER A 296 8.39 21.82 3.72
N THR A 297 9.71 21.68 3.72
CA THR A 297 10.46 20.69 2.94
C THR A 297 11.12 19.71 3.88
N ARG A 298 11.02 18.42 3.59
CA ARG A 298 11.69 17.36 4.35
C ARG A 298 13.14 17.19 3.89
N SER A 299 13.92 16.45 4.66
CA SER A 299 15.32 16.14 4.33
C SER A 299 15.49 15.35 3.03
N ASP A 300 14.44 14.68 2.56
CA ASP A 300 14.41 13.92 1.29
C ASP A 300 14.00 14.78 0.08
N GLY A 301 13.84 16.10 0.24
CA GLY A 301 13.41 17.01 -0.82
C GLY A 301 11.88 17.17 -0.93
N THR A 302 11.10 16.29 -0.29
CA THR A 302 9.63 16.33 -0.37
C THR A 302 9.08 17.64 0.19
N ARG A 303 8.26 18.34 -0.59
CA ARG A 303 7.58 19.56 -0.15
C ARG A 303 6.17 19.26 0.31
N HIS A 304 5.74 19.88 1.39
CA HIS A 304 4.41 19.74 1.97
C HIS A 304 3.57 20.98 1.75
N TRP A 305 2.31 20.76 1.41
CA TRP A 305 1.38 21.80 1.00
C TRP A 305 0.07 21.70 1.78
N ALA A 306 -0.46 22.85 2.22
CA ALA A 306 -1.84 22.97 2.69
C ALA A 306 -2.72 23.50 1.55
N ARG A 307 -3.91 22.92 1.41
CA ARG A 307 -4.92 23.39 0.46
C ARG A 307 -5.49 24.75 0.92
N PRO A 308 -6.13 25.50 0.02
CA PRO A 308 -6.85 26.73 0.39
C PRO A 308 -7.73 26.55 1.62
N GLY A 309 -7.62 27.49 2.58
CA GLY A 309 -8.41 27.47 3.82
C GLY A 309 -7.95 26.46 4.88
N SER A 310 -6.83 25.77 4.68
CA SER A 310 -6.27 24.83 5.65
C SER A 310 -4.89 25.27 6.13
N SER A 311 -4.55 24.93 7.38
CA SER A 311 -3.19 25.05 7.93
C SER A 311 -2.48 23.70 8.07
N THR A 312 -3.13 22.61 7.63
CA THR A 312 -2.60 21.24 7.76
C THR A 312 -2.24 20.66 6.40
N LYS A 313 -1.28 19.71 6.43
CA LYS A 313 -0.79 19.04 5.22
C LYS A 313 -1.95 18.39 4.46
N SER A 314 -2.10 18.78 3.20
CA SER A 314 -3.13 18.31 2.26
C SER A 314 -2.54 17.67 1.01
N ALA A 315 -1.30 17.99 0.62
CA ALA A 315 -0.59 17.36 -0.49
C ALA A 315 0.93 17.34 -0.24
N ASN A 316 1.66 16.56 -1.04
CA ASN A 316 3.11 16.67 -1.17
C ASN A 316 3.57 16.58 -2.63
N THR A 317 4.72 17.19 -2.91
CA THR A 317 5.38 17.22 -4.22
C THR A 317 6.86 16.85 -4.06
N ASP A 318 7.53 16.55 -5.18
CA ASP A 318 8.99 16.36 -5.26
C ASP A 318 9.51 15.18 -4.40
N TYR A 319 8.65 14.21 -4.11
CA TYR A 319 9.07 12.97 -3.46
C TYR A 319 9.93 12.15 -4.44
N GLU A 320 11.20 11.92 -4.12
CA GLU A 320 12.15 11.20 -4.98
C GLU A 320 12.20 11.76 -6.42
N ASP A 321 12.24 13.09 -6.55
CA ASP A 321 12.24 13.82 -7.83
C ASP A 321 10.99 13.57 -8.72
N SER A 322 9.90 13.06 -8.12
CA SER A 322 8.65 12.80 -8.84
C SER A 322 7.96 14.08 -9.30
N GLN A 323 7.56 14.12 -10.57
CA GLN A 323 6.73 15.17 -11.16
C GLN A 323 5.23 15.02 -10.85
N VAL A 324 4.87 14.12 -9.93
CA VAL A 324 3.49 13.82 -9.54
C VAL A 324 3.23 14.32 -8.13
N MET A 325 2.19 15.12 -7.96
CA MET A 325 1.70 15.51 -6.65
C MET A 325 0.90 14.36 -6.01
N SER A 326 1.16 14.01 -4.75
CA SER A 326 0.25 13.11 -4.01
C SER A 326 -0.70 13.93 -3.14
N LEU A 327 -1.98 13.86 -3.48
CA LEU A 327 -3.04 14.55 -2.76
C LEU A 327 -3.54 13.69 -1.59
N HIS A 328 -3.44 14.20 -0.36
CA HIS A 328 -3.85 13.51 0.88
C HIS A 328 -5.27 13.90 1.33
N SER A 329 -5.78 15.04 0.86
CA SER A 329 -7.12 15.52 1.18
C SER A 329 -8.16 15.11 0.13
N TRP A 330 -9.42 14.97 0.56
CA TRP A 330 -10.59 14.75 -0.30
C TRP A 330 -11.53 15.97 -0.34
N SER A 331 -11.11 17.08 0.28
CA SER A 331 -11.86 18.34 0.30
C SER A 331 -12.09 18.88 -1.10
N THR A 332 -13.27 19.43 -1.36
CA THR A 332 -13.58 20.14 -2.60
C THR A 332 -12.72 21.39 -2.79
N GLU A 333 -12.26 22.00 -1.70
CA GLU A 333 -11.35 23.16 -1.68
C GLU A 333 -9.96 22.86 -2.28
N THR A 334 -9.63 21.59 -2.49
CA THR A 334 -8.40 21.22 -3.22
C THR A 334 -8.48 21.57 -4.71
N GLY A 335 -9.68 21.67 -5.30
CA GLY A 335 -9.88 21.76 -6.75
C GLY A 335 -9.48 20.49 -7.54
N LEU A 336 -9.06 19.44 -6.85
CA LEU A 336 -8.42 18.24 -7.43
C LEU A 336 -9.01 16.92 -6.92
N ALA A 337 -10.00 16.99 -6.01
CA ALA A 337 -10.57 15.80 -5.37
C ALA A 337 -11.20 14.83 -6.37
N ASP A 338 -11.89 15.32 -7.41
CA ASP A 338 -12.48 14.50 -8.48
C ASP A 338 -11.41 13.80 -9.34
N LEU A 339 -10.27 14.46 -9.59
CA LEU A 339 -9.14 13.86 -10.32
C LEU A 339 -8.50 12.76 -9.48
N LYS A 340 -8.32 12.99 -8.18
CA LYS A 340 -7.86 11.96 -7.24
C LYS A 340 -8.85 10.80 -7.13
N GLU A 341 -10.15 11.07 -7.06
CA GLU A 341 -11.20 10.05 -6.98
C GLU A 341 -11.25 9.19 -8.23
N ALA A 342 -11.11 9.82 -9.39
CA ALA A 342 -10.89 9.10 -10.62
C ALA A 342 -9.59 8.28 -10.51
N GLY A 343 -8.52 8.80 -9.91
CA GLY A 343 -7.21 8.17 -9.94
C GLY A 343 -6.41 8.62 -11.16
N VAL A 344 -6.68 9.84 -11.61
CA VAL A 344 -5.85 10.57 -12.56
C VAL A 344 -4.58 10.98 -11.82
N ALA A 345 -3.41 10.65 -12.38
CA ALA A 345 -2.14 11.10 -11.83
C ALA A 345 -2.06 12.64 -11.89
N LEU A 346 -1.77 13.27 -10.75
CA LEU A 346 -1.68 14.73 -10.62
C LEU A 346 -0.29 15.21 -11.04
N THR A 347 0.07 15.04 -12.31
CA THR A 347 1.30 15.60 -12.89
C THR A 347 1.22 17.13 -12.95
N LYS A 348 2.37 17.82 -13.06
CA LYS A 348 2.39 19.29 -13.22
C LYS A 348 1.44 19.78 -14.34
N PRO A 349 1.42 19.21 -15.57
CA PRO A 349 0.47 19.62 -16.60
C PRO A 349 -0.99 19.48 -16.20
N VAL A 350 -1.36 18.38 -15.54
CA VAL A 350 -2.75 18.14 -15.10
C VAL A 350 -3.16 19.12 -14.00
N VAL A 351 -2.28 19.33 -13.02
CA VAL A 351 -2.55 20.25 -11.90
C VAL A 351 -2.60 21.70 -12.38
N LEU A 352 -1.68 22.11 -13.26
CA LEU A 352 -1.65 23.43 -13.88
C LEU A 352 -2.92 23.68 -14.70
N LEU A 353 -3.26 22.75 -15.61
CA LEU A 353 -4.46 22.81 -16.43
C LEU A 353 -5.72 22.98 -15.56
N ARG A 354 -5.83 22.19 -14.48
CA ARG A 354 -6.97 22.25 -13.59
C ARG A 354 -7.03 23.55 -12.79
N LEU A 355 -5.97 23.87 -12.06
CA LEU A 355 -6.00 24.94 -11.06
C LEU A 355 -5.91 26.34 -11.68
N LYS A 356 -5.12 26.51 -12.74
CA LYS A 356 -4.91 27.83 -13.37
C LYS A 356 -5.90 28.08 -14.51
N TYR A 357 -6.25 27.06 -15.28
CA TYR A 357 -7.05 27.22 -16.50
C TYR A 357 -8.43 26.56 -16.44
N ASN A 358 -8.83 25.99 -15.28
CA ASN A 358 -10.14 25.35 -15.09
C ASN A 358 -10.47 24.33 -16.19
N ASP A 359 -9.50 23.46 -16.51
CA ASP A 359 -9.55 22.47 -17.59
C ASP A 359 -9.65 23.06 -19.02
N ASP A 360 -9.48 24.37 -19.21
CA ASP A 360 -9.39 25.00 -20.53
C ASP A 360 -7.98 24.86 -21.12
N VAL A 361 -7.82 23.79 -21.87
CA VAL A 361 -6.59 23.50 -22.61
C VAL A 361 -6.20 24.61 -23.60
N THR A 362 -7.18 25.28 -24.24
CA THR A 362 -6.87 26.32 -25.23
C THR A 362 -6.27 27.55 -24.54
N ALA A 363 -6.86 27.94 -23.41
CA ALA A 363 -6.32 29.02 -22.59
C ALA A 363 -4.90 28.70 -22.11
N MET A 364 -4.65 27.47 -21.65
CA MET A 364 -3.31 27.05 -21.21
C MET A 364 -2.28 27.16 -22.33
N ILE A 365 -2.58 26.63 -23.51
CA ILE A 365 -1.59 26.61 -24.60
C ILE A 365 -1.35 28.02 -25.15
N ASN A 366 -2.37 28.87 -25.23
CA ASN A 366 -2.18 30.26 -25.66
C ASN A 366 -1.31 31.06 -24.69
N ASP A 367 -1.46 30.83 -23.38
CA ASP A 367 -0.62 31.44 -22.35
C ASP A 367 0.83 30.97 -22.49
N LEU A 368 1.05 29.66 -22.58
CA LEU A 368 2.39 29.07 -22.72
C LEU A 368 3.07 29.42 -24.06
N LYS A 369 2.31 29.66 -25.13
CA LYS A 369 2.87 30.10 -26.42
C LYS A 369 3.66 31.40 -26.27
N GLY A 370 3.20 32.32 -25.42
CA GLY A 370 3.89 33.57 -25.15
C GLY A 370 5.23 33.39 -24.45
N GLU A 371 5.42 32.28 -23.73
CA GLU A 371 6.66 31.93 -23.03
C GLU A 371 7.62 31.11 -23.90
N LEU A 372 7.09 30.39 -24.90
CA LEU A 372 7.86 29.53 -25.81
C LEU A 372 8.38 30.25 -27.06
N ALA A 373 7.85 31.43 -27.38
CA ALA A 373 8.28 32.29 -28.49
C ALA A 373 9.40 33.24 -28.05
#